data_AF-A0A1M4XIN0-F1
#
_entry.id   AF-A0A1M4XIN0-F1
#
_cell.length_a   1.000
_cell.length_b   1.000
_cell.length_c   1.000
_cell.angle_alpha   90.00
_cell.angle_beta   90.00
_cell.angle_gamma   90.00
#
_symmetry.space_group_name_H-M   'P 1'
#
loop_
_entity.id
_entity.type
_entity.pdbx_description
1 polymer ?
#
loop_
_entity_poly.entity_id
_entity_poly.type
_entity_poly.pdbx_seq_one_letter_code
_entity_poly.pdbx_strand_id
1 'polypeptide(L)' 'MDIIKNDDELDAVVLRMRSLRGAKPNTPEGDEMENLAALAEAYEEKYHTIDPPTPTEAIKFRMEQMHNTFYN' A
#
# COMPACT_ATOMS: atom_id res chain seq x y z
N MET A 1 14.89 -9.55 1.80
CA MET A 1 15.47 -9.69 0.44
C MET A 1 14.99 -8.44 -0.27
N ASP A 2 15.68 -7.32 -0.05
CA ASP A 2 15.15 -5.99 -0.41
C ASP A 2 15.60 -5.70 -1.85
N ILE A 3 14.76 -6.07 -2.81
CA ILE A 3 15.08 -5.91 -4.23
C ILE A 3 14.68 -4.52 -4.74
N ILE A 4 13.62 -3.92 -4.20
CA ILE A 4 13.14 -2.59 -4.57
C ILE A 4 13.91 -1.52 -3.77
N LYS A 5 14.55 -0.59 -4.48
CA LYS A 5 15.44 0.44 -3.93
C LYS A 5 15.02 1.87 -4.26
N ASN A 6 14.12 2.03 -5.23
CA ASN A 6 13.62 3.30 -5.70
C ASN A 6 12.21 3.15 -6.29
N ASP A 7 11.57 4.28 -6.56
CA ASP A 7 10.20 4.33 -7.07
C ASP A 7 10.07 3.75 -8.49
N ASP A 8 11.12 3.83 -9.32
CA ASP A 8 11.11 3.22 -10.66
C ASP A 8 11.02 1.69 -10.59
N GLU A 9 11.71 1.08 -9.63
CA GLU A 9 11.63 -0.36 -9.36
C GLU A 9 10.27 -0.75 -8.77
N LEU A 10 9.67 0.11 -7.93
CA LEU A 10 8.31 -0.09 -7.43
C LEU A 10 7.30 -0.06 -8.59
N ASP A 11 7.41 0.91 -9.50
CA ASP A 11 6.56 1.02 -10.69
C ASP A 11 6.70 -0.20 -11.59
N ALA A 12 7.93 -0.71 -11.78
CA ALA A 12 8.18 -1.94 -12.55
C ALA A 12 7.50 -3.17 -11.90
N VAL A 13 7.59 -3.29 -10.57
CA VAL A 13 6.93 -4.36 -9.80
C VAL A 13 5.41 -4.26 -9.95
N VAL A 14 4.84 -3.06 -9.80
CA VAL A 14 3.40 -2.83 -9.97
C VAL A 14 2.95 -3.16 -11.39
N LEU A 15 3.74 -2.79 -12.41
CA LEU A 15 3.45 -3.12 -13.81
C LEU A 15 3.48 -4.64 -14.04
N ARG A 16 4.44 -5.34 -13.44
CA ARG A 16 4.54 -6.80 -13.51
C ARG A 16 3.35 -7.47 -12.84
N MET A 17 2.96 -7.04 -11.64
CA MET A 17 1.76 -7.54 -10.96
C MET A 17 0.49 -7.31 -11.79
N ARG A 18 0.38 -6.18 -12.50
CA ARG A 18 -0.75 -5.92 -13.43
C ARG A 18 -0.79 -6.89 -14.61
N SER A 19 0.37 -7.37 -15.08
CA SER A 19 0.44 -8.37 -16.15
C SER A 19 0.08 -9.78 -15.66
N LEU A 20 0.31 -10.07 -14.38
CA LEU A 20 -0.05 -11.33 -13.72
C LEU A 20 -1.49 -11.33 -13.20
N ARG A 21 -2.27 -10.29 -13.49
CA ARG A 21 -3.65 -10.12 -12.99
C ARG A 21 -4.54 -11.20 -13.60
N GLY A 22 -4.85 -12.23 -12.81
CA GLY A 22 -5.56 -13.44 -13.26
C GLY A 22 -4.76 -14.73 -13.12
N ALA A 23 -3.51 -14.65 -12.64
CA ALA A 23 -2.76 -15.80 -12.18
C ALA A 23 -3.56 -16.58 -11.12
N LYS A 24 -3.52 -17.91 -11.20
CA LYS A 24 -4.21 -18.75 -10.23
C LYS A 24 -3.32 -18.98 -9.00
N PRO A 25 -3.90 -19.14 -7.80
CA PRO A 25 -3.14 -19.55 -6.64
C PRO A 25 -2.45 -20.91 -6.90
N ASN A 26 -1.25 -21.11 -6.34
CA ASN A 26 -0.43 -22.32 -6.54
C ASN A 26 0.01 -22.54 -8.00
N THR A 27 0.25 -21.46 -8.74
CA THR A 27 0.93 -21.49 -10.04
C THR A 27 2.19 -20.65 -9.95
N PRO A 28 3.21 -20.90 -10.79
CA PRO A 28 4.42 -20.07 -10.79
C PRO A 28 4.13 -18.57 -10.88
N GLU A 29 3.11 -18.19 -11.65
CA GLU A 29 2.64 -16.82 -11.80
C GLU A 29 1.97 -16.27 -10.53
N GLY A 30 1.25 -17.11 -9.80
CA GLY A 30 0.63 -16.76 -8.51
C GLY A 30 1.66 -16.59 -7.40
N ASP A 31 2.63 -17.50 -7.33
CA ASP A 31 3.75 -17.42 -6.39
C ASP A 31 4.62 -16.19 -6.69
N GLU A 32 4.83 -15.86 -7.97
CA GLU A 32 5.48 -14.61 -8.38
C GLU A 32 4.70 -13.39 -7.91
N MET A 33 3.37 -13.38 -8.07
CA MET A 33 2.52 -12.28 -7.63
C MET A 33 2.54 -12.06 -6.12
N GLU A 34 2.52 -13.12 -5.31
CA GLU A 34 2.66 -13.03 -3.85
C GLU A 34 4.02 -12.47 -3.44
N ASN A 35 5.10 -12.94 -4.08
CA ASN A 35 6.44 -12.44 -3.80
C ASN A 35 6.59 -10.96 -4.17
N LEU A 36 6.06 -10.54 -5.32
CA LEU A 36 6.08 -9.14 -5.75
C LEU A 36 5.26 -8.24 -4.81
N ALA A 37 4.12 -8.72 -4.31
CA ALA A 37 3.31 -8.00 -3.32
C ALA A 37 4.08 -7.77 -2.01
N ALA A 38 4.72 -8.82 -1.46
CA ALA A 38 5.51 -8.72 -0.24
C ALA A 38 6.70 -7.77 -0.39
N LEU A 39 7.32 -7.72 -1.59
CA LEU A 39 8.41 -6.78 -1.88
C LEU A 39 7.94 -5.32 -1.91
N ALA A 40 6.79 -5.06 -2.54
CA ALA A 40 6.20 -3.73 -2.58
C ALA A 40 5.85 -3.24 -1.16
N GLU A 41 5.23 -4.11 -0.35
CA GLU A 41 4.90 -3.81 1.05
C GLU A 41 6.14 -3.49 1.89
N ALA A 42 7.20 -4.29 1.77
CA ALA A 42 8.46 -4.03 2.49
C ALA A 42 9.14 -2.73 2.07
N TYR A 43 9.03 -2.33 0.79
CA TYR A 43 9.51 -1.04 0.31
C TYR A 43 8.66 0.11 0.86
N GLU A 44 7.33 -0.02 0.78
CA GLU A 44 6.42 0.97 1.34
C GLU A 44 6.61 1.13 2.85
N GLU A 45 6.76 0.05 3.62
CA GLU A 45 7.02 0.14 5.06
C GLU A 45 8.32 0.89 5.39
N LYS A 46 9.35 0.74 4.53
CA LYS A 46 10.68 1.32 4.73
C LYS A 46 10.78 2.78 4.27
N TYR A 47 10.07 3.15 3.20
CA TYR A 47 10.17 4.46 2.55
C TYR A 47 8.92 5.34 2.73
N HIS A 48 7.75 4.70 2.83
CA HIS A 48 6.46 5.28 3.17
C HIS A 48 5.97 4.73 4.52
N THR A 49 6.83 4.85 5.55
CA THR A 49 6.33 4.71 6.92
C THR A 49 5.09 5.57 7.04
N ILE A 50 3.97 4.98 7.49
CA ILE A 50 2.79 5.73 7.90
C ILE A 50 3.28 6.66 9.00
N ASP A 51 3.66 7.89 8.63
CA ASP A 51 3.90 8.94 9.58
C ASP A 51 2.61 9.00 10.40
N PRO A 52 2.67 8.95 11.74
CA PRO A 52 1.49 9.13 12.55
C PRO A 52 0.77 10.38 12.03
N PRO A 53 -0.58 10.34 11.88
CA PRO A 53 -1.31 11.39 11.21
C PRO A 53 -0.82 12.73 11.74
N THR A 54 -0.38 13.60 10.82
CA THR A 54 0.12 14.91 11.23
C THR A 54 -0.96 15.56 12.11
N PRO A 55 -0.61 16.28 13.19
CA PRO A 55 -1.58 16.75 14.18
C PRO A 55 -2.79 17.49 13.58
N THR A 56 -2.62 18.07 12.39
CA THR A 56 -3.68 18.70 11.58
C THR A 56 -4.71 17.74 10.99
N GLU A 57 -4.32 16.54 10.56
CA GLU A 57 -5.24 15.52 10.03
C GLU A 57 -6.05 14.83 11.14
N ALA A 58 -5.44 14.62 12.31
CA ALA A 58 -6.13 14.11 13.49
C ALA A 58 -7.22 15.08 14.03
N ILE A 59 -7.03 16.40 13.85
CA ILE A 59 -8.01 17.41 14.22
C ILE A 59 -9.21 17.40 13.26
N LYS A 60 -9.01 17.21 11.96
CA LYS A 60 -10.10 17.09 10.98
C LYS A 60 -11.02 15.91 11.28
N PHE A 61 -10.44 14.75 11.62
CA PHE A 61 -11.21 13.57 12.03
C PHE A 61 -12.07 13.84 13.28
N ARG A 62 -11.54 14.57 14.28
CA ARG A 62 -12.33 14.98 15.46
C ARG A 62 -13.42 16.01 15.14
N MET A 63 -13.18 16.92 14.19
CA MET A 63 -14.20 17.90 13.75
C MET A 63 -15.35 17.23 12.98
N GLU A 64 -15.07 16.24 12.15
CA GLU A 64 -16.11 15.47 11.43
C GLU A 64 -16.98 14.63 12.38
N GLN A 65 -16.41 14.10 13.46
CA GLN A 65 -17.18 13.38 14.50
C GLN A 65 -18.13 14.29 15.30
N MET A 66 -17.80 15.57 15.49
CA MET A 66 -18.66 16.52 16.22
C MET A 66 -19.78 17.13 15.36
N HIS A 67 -19.69 17.09 14.03
CA HIS A 67 -20.73 17.65 13.17
C HIS A 67 -21.94 16.70 13.01
N ASN A 68 -21.77 15.41 13.29
CA ASN A 68 -22.80 14.40 13.06
C ASN A 68 -23.75 14.17 14.26
N THR A 69 -23.70 15.00 15.29
CA THR A 69 -24.60 14.90 16.47
C THR A 69 -25.62 16.04 16.60
N PHE A 70 -25.68 16.99 15.66
CA PHE A 70 -26.61 18.14 15.74
C PHE A 70 -27.73 18.16 14.69
N TYR A 71 -27.94 17.08 13.94
CA TYR A 71 -29.16 16.87 13.14
C TYR A 71 -29.72 15.46 13.38
N ASN A 72 -30.33 15.27 14.55
CA ASN A 72 -31.41 14.31 14.78
C ASN A 72 -32.45 14.97 15.69
#